data_AF-A0A098VWB4-F1
#
_entry.id   AF-A0A098VWB4-F1
#
_cell.length_a   1.000
_cell.length_b   1.000
_cell.length_c   1.000
_cell.angle_alpha   90.00
_cell.angle_beta   90.00
_cell.angle_gamma   90.00
#
_symmetry.space_group_name_H-M   'P 1'
#
loop_
_entity.id
_entity.type
_entity.pdbx_description
1 polymer ?
#
loop_
_entity_poly.entity_id
_entity_poly.type
_entity_poly.pdbx_seq_one_letter_code
_entity_poly.pdbx_strand_id
1 'polypeptide(L)'
;MPPLLHVIAEDRKGMPPSVVRIVRGKACHITGPQDLNELLTSDIKPLQAISYSLEISDAALPFCTMSIKIFEGNKNNGFSVGLLSGLVFRFKFVFKLSYPYDAPKVYCLNERRFHPNIDSDTGAVCLNILRLDWKPVLSIKSVVFGLLLLLYDPSPEDPLDKDAAALLKADPLKFSQIAKSHFLQ
;
A
#
# COMPACT_ATOMS: atom_id res chain seq x y z
N MET A 1 6.39 -15.72 -19.07
CA MET A 1 5.23 -15.51 -18.16
C MET A 1 5.76 -15.53 -16.75
N PRO A 2 5.44 -14.55 -15.87
CA PRO A 2 5.75 -14.73 -14.45
C PRO A 2 4.89 -15.88 -13.93
N PRO A 3 5.44 -16.78 -13.09
CA PRO A 3 4.68 -17.91 -12.57
C PRO A 3 3.48 -17.37 -11.78
N LEU A 4 2.29 -17.87 -12.13
CA LEU A 4 1.07 -17.65 -11.36
C LEU A 4 1.34 -18.04 -9.90
N LEU A 5 1.05 -17.11 -8.99
CA LEU A 5 1.17 -17.31 -7.56
C LEU A 5 0.12 -18.34 -7.13
N HIS A 6 0.43 -19.64 -7.23
CA HIS A 6 -0.42 -20.68 -6.69
C HIS A 6 -0.25 -20.68 -5.18
N VAL A 7 -1.20 -20.05 -4.49
CA VAL A 7 -1.43 -20.32 -3.07
C VAL A 7 -2.11 -21.67 -3.00
N ILE A 8 -1.38 -22.69 -2.53
CA ILE A 8 -1.95 -24.01 -2.28
C ILE A 8 -2.25 -24.04 -0.77
N ALA A 9 -3.52 -24.14 -0.41
CA ALA A 9 -3.89 -24.54 0.94
C ALA A 9 -3.60 -26.04 1.05
N GLU A 10 -2.52 -26.41 1.71
CA GLU A 10 -2.27 -27.82 2.04
C GLU A 10 -2.98 -28.17 3.34
N ASP A 11 -4.00 -29.03 3.25
CA ASP A 11 -4.66 -29.60 4.42
C ASP A 11 -3.85 -30.81 4.91
N ARG A 12 -2.83 -30.55 5.75
CA ARG A 12 -2.08 -31.62 6.41
C ARG A 12 -2.73 -31.93 7.77
N LYS A 13 -3.18 -33.17 7.96
CA LYS A 13 -3.72 -33.66 9.24
C LYS A 13 -2.79 -33.28 10.39
N GLY A 14 -3.31 -32.47 11.33
CA GLY A 14 -2.60 -32.08 12.55
C GLY A 14 -1.77 -30.79 12.47
N MET A 15 -1.74 -30.10 11.32
CA MET A 15 -1.13 -28.77 11.19
C MET A 15 -2.21 -27.69 11.01
N PRO A 16 -2.01 -26.47 11.56
CA PRO A 16 -2.90 -25.36 11.30
C PRO A 16 -2.92 -25.04 9.78
N PRO A 17 -4.02 -24.47 9.24
CA PRO A 17 -4.13 -24.14 7.83
C PRO A 17 -2.95 -23.29 7.39
N SER A 18 -2.05 -23.88 6.59
CA SER A 18 -0.85 -23.18 6.13
C SER A 18 -1.01 -22.74 4.68
N VAL A 19 -1.02 -21.42 4.47
CA VAL A 19 -0.84 -20.77 3.17
C VAL A 19 0.59 -21.04 2.74
N VAL A 20 0.74 -21.95 1.78
CA VAL A 20 2.00 -22.21 1.12
C VAL A 20 2.12 -21.24 -0.05
N ARG A 21 3.13 -20.37 -0.02
CA ARG A 21 3.51 -19.57 -1.19
C ARG A 21 4.66 -20.23 -1.93
N ILE A 22 4.56 -20.27 -3.25
CA ILE A 22 5.65 -20.70 -4.10
C ILE A 22 6.65 -19.55 -4.22
N VAL A 23 7.77 -19.64 -3.51
CA VAL A 23 8.91 -18.73 -3.63
C VAL A 23 9.97 -19.44 -4.47
N ARG A 24 10.34 -18.87 -5.63
CA ARG A 24 11.33 -19.46 -6.56
C ARG A 24 11.06 -20.92 -6.95
N GLY A 25 9.78 -21.30 -7.10
CA GLY A 25 9.39 -22.65 -7.48
C GLY A 25 9.30 -23.65 -6.31
N LYS A 26 9.49 -23.22 -5.06
CA LYS A 26 9.34 -24.06 -3.87
C LYS A 26 8.21 -23.58 -2.97
N ALA A 27 7.41 -24.53 -2.50
CA ALA A 27 6.48 -24.35 -1.39
C ALA A 27 7.25 -23.88 -0.14
N CYS A 28 7.01 -22.65 0.30
CA CYS A 28 7.64 -22.10 1.51
C CYS A 28 6.60 -21.95 2.63
N HIS A 29 6.87 -22.58 3.77
CA HIS A 29 6.15 -22.33 5.02
C HIS A 29 6.87 -21.19 5.74
N ILE A 30 6.13 -20.19 6.23
CA ILE A 30 6.73 -19.08 6.98
C ILE A 30 6.84 -19.50 8.44
N THR A 31 8.00 -20.07 8.76
CA THR A 31 8.28 -20.64 10.10
C THR A 31 9.23 -19.78 10.91
N GLY A 32 9.92 -18.82 10.26
CA GLY A 32 10.79 -17.88 10.94
C GLY A 32 11.11 -16.62 10.13
N PRO A 33 11.94 -15.73 10.70
CA PRO A 33 12.31 -14.45 10.08
C PRO A 33 12.97 -14.59 8.70
N GLN A 34 13.73 -15.66 8.47
CA GLN A 34 14.37 -15.91 7.17
C GLN A 34 13.34 -16.16 6.07
N ASP A 35 12.36 -17.02 6.32
CA ASP A 35 11.28 -17.33 5.37
C ASP A 35 10.44 -16.08 5.07
N LEU A 36 10.15 -15.27 6.10
CA LEU A 36 9.48 -13.99 5.94
C LEU A 36 10.30 -13.06 5.04
N ASN A 37 11.62 -13.00 5.25
CA ASN A 37 12.49 -12.16 4.44
C ASN A 37 12.53 -12.57 2.97
N GLU A 38 12.53 -13.87 2.69
CA GLU A 38 12.46 -14.39 1.34
C GLU A 38 11.12 -14.05 0.66
N LEU A 39 10.00 -14.20 1.38
CA LEU A 39 8.68 -13.82 0.87
C LEU A 39 8.62 -12.32 0.56
N LEU A 40 9.03 -11.46 1.50
CA LEU A 40 8.99 -10.01 1.32
C LEU A 40 9.90 -9.57 0.16
N THR A 41 11.08 -10.19 0.02
CA THR A 41 11.95 -9.96 -1.13
C THR A 41 11.27 -10.34 -2.44
N SER A 42 10.56 -11.47 -2.48
CA SER A 42 9.81 -11.93 -3.65
C SER A 42 8.65 -11.00 -4.02
N ASP A 43 7.98 -10.41 -3.04
CA ASP A 43 6.87 -9.47 -3.24
C ASP A 43 7.37 -8.07 -3.67
N ILE A 44 8.49 -7.59 -3.11
CA ILE A 44 9.03 -6.23 -3.32
C ILE A 44 9.83 -6.11 -4.61
N LYS A 45 10.68 -7.09 -4.95
CA LYS A 45 11.57 -7.01 -6.11
C LYS A 45 10.84 -6.73 -7.43
N PRO A 46 9.68 -7.34 -7.73
CA PRO A 46 8.92 -7.01 -8.94
C PRO A 46 8.38 -5.59 -8.97
N LEU A 47 8.18 -4.96 -7.81
CA LEU A 47 7.66 -3.59 -7.70
C LEU A 47 8.70 -2.53 -8.06
N GLN A 48 9.99 -2.83 -7.89
CA GLN A 48 11.08 -1.95 -8.34
C GLN A 48 11.05 -1.70 -9.86
N ALA A 49 10.42 -2.59 -10.63
CA ALA A 49 10.21 -2.41 -12.07
C ALA A 49 9.05 -1.45 -12.42
N ILE A 50 8.21 -1.07 -11.44
CA ILE A 50 7.14 -0.07 -11.59
C ILE A 50 7.72 1.34 -11.34
N SER A 51 8.92 1.58 -11.86
CA SER A 51 9.85 2.65 -11.46
C SER A 51 9.31 4.07 -11.63
N TYR A 52 8.34 4.26 -12.52
CA TYR A 52 7.77 5.57 -12.80
C TYR A 52 7.04 6.13 -11.55
N SER A 53 6.20 5.32 -10.89
CA SER A 53 5.39 5.78 -9.75
C SER A 53 5.95 5.40 -8.39
N LEU A 54 6.89 4.46 -8.31
CA LEU A 54 7.28 3.84 -7.05
C LEU A 54 8.80 3.80 -6.87
N GLU A 55 9.26 4.37 -5.77
CA GLU A 55 10.64 4.26 -5.30
C GLU A 55 10.67 3.53 -3.97
N ILE A 56 11.47 2.49 -3.83
CA ILE A 56 11.65 1.75 -2.57
C ILE A 56 12.95 2.23 -1.95
N SER A 57 12.87 2.86 -0.78
CA SER A 57 14.00 3.59 -0.17
C SER A 57 14.75 2.78 0.88
N ASP A 58 14.06 1.93 1.64
CA ASP A 58 14.67 1.10 2.68
C ASP A 58 13.88 -0.20 2.85
N ALA A 59 14.58 -1.34 2.85
CA ALA A 59 14.01 -2.67 3.08
C ALA A 59 14.71 -3.34 4.28
N ALA A 60 14.67 -2.66 5.43
CA ALA A 60 15.11 -3.19 6.72
C ALA A 60 13.98 -4.02 7.36
N LEU A 61 13.96 -5.32 7.05
CA LEU A 61 12.93 -6.23 7.55
C LEU A 61 12.96 -6.27 9.10
N PRO A 62 11.79 -6.20 9.77
CA PRO A 62 10.44 -6.51 9.29
C PRO A 62 9.65 -5.28 8.80
N PHE A 63 10.29 -4.23 8.30
CA PHE A 63 9.60 -3.11 7.65
C PHE A 63 10.21 -2.78 6.29
N CYS A 64 9.47 -2.02 5.49
CA CYS A 64 10.03 -1.35 4.33
C CYS A 64 9.38 0.02 4.14
N THR A 65 10.13 0.93 3.53
CA THR A 65 9.65 2.27 3.19
C THR A 65 9.56 2.40 1.68
N MET A 66 8.41 2.87 1.20
CA MET A 66 8.10 3.07 -0.21
C MET A 66 7.59 4.49 -0.43
N SER A 67 8.08 5.15 -1.47
CA SER A 67 7.61 6.44 -1.95
C SER A 67 6.76 6.23 -3.20
N ILE A 68 5.56 6.79 -3.20
CA ILE A 68 4.63 6.76 -4.33
C ILE A 68 4.49 8.18 -4.88
N LYS A 69 4.87 8.38 -6.14
CA LYS A 69 4.68 9.62 -6.88
C LYS A 69 3.38 9.57 -7.68
N ILE A 70 2.51 10.54 -7.45
CA ILE A 70 1.27 10.70 -8.21
C ILE A 70 1.57 11.50 -9.47
N PHE A 71 1.37 10.88 -10.62
CA PHE A 71 1.65 11.53 -11.89
C PHE A 71 0.66 12.63 -12.22
N GLU A 72 1.19 13.74 -12.72
CA GLU A 72 0.39 14.71 -13.45
C GLU A 72 -0.10 14.05 -14.74
N GLY A 73 -1.42 13.86 -14.84
CA GLY A 73 -2.04 13.53 -16.11
C GLY A 73 -1.71 14.61 -17.14
N ASN A 74 -1.45 14.22 -18.37
CA ASN A 74 -1.34 15.18 -19.46
C ASN A 74 -2.69 15.19 -20.21
N LYS A 75 -3.22 16.39 -20.46
CA LYS A 75 -4.51 16.59 -21.13
C LYS A 75 -4.54 15.96 -22.53
N ASN A 76 -3.38 15.74 -23.15
CA ASN A 76 -3.23 15.17 -24.48
C ASN A 76 -3.40 13.64 -24.53
N ASN A 77 -3.39 12.96 -23.38
CA ASN A 77 -3.51 11.51 -23.23
C ASN A 77 -4.80 11.09 -22.51
N GLY A 78 -5.75 12.02 -22.36
CA GLY A 78 -7.11 11.73 -21.89
C GLY A 78 -7.24 11.35 -20.41
N PHE A 79 -6.17 11.47 -19.61
CA PHE A 79 -6.20 11.19 -18.18
C PHE A 79 -6.49 12.50 -17.41
N SER A 80 -7.54 12.53 -16.60
CA SER A 80 -7.83 13.67 -15.72
C SER A 80 -6.68 13.86 -14.72
N VAL A 81 -6.27 15.10 -14.51
CA VAL A 81 -5.24 15.43 -13.51
C VAL A 81 -5.82 15.10 -12.14
N GLY A 82 -5.33 14.05 -11.48
CA GLY A 82 -5.77 13.68 -10.14
C GLY A 82 -5.57 14.84 -9.16
N LEU A 83 -6.46 14.99 -8.17
CA LEU A 83 -6.45 16.12 -7.23
C LEU A 83 -5.10 16.26 -6.50
N LEU A 84 -4.38 15.17 -6.31
CA LEU A 84 -3.09 15.10 -5.61
C LEU A 84 -1.89 14.94 -6.55
N SER A 85 -2.07 15.26 -7.84
CA SER A 85 -1.02 15.17 -8.84
C SER A 85 0.25 15.94 -8.47
N GLY A 86 1.40 15.39 -8.80
CA GLY A 86 2.71 15.97 -8.53
C GLY A 86 3.24 15.70 -7.12
N LEU A 87 2.40 15.21 -6.20
CA LEU A 87 2.81 14.88 -4.83
C LEU A 87 3.54 13.54 -4.74
N VAL A 88 4.44 13.45 -3.76
CA VAL A 88 5.15 12.21 -3.40
C VAL A 88 4.79 11.83 -1.97
N PHE A 89 4.11 10.69 -1.82
CA PHE A 89 3.73 10.13 -0.54
C PHE A 89 4.72 9.07 -0.10
N ARG A 90 5.25 9.18 1.12
CA ARG A 90 6.13 8.17 1.71
C ARG A 90 5.34 7.30 2.67
N PHE A 91 5.42 5.99 2.49
CA PHE A 91 4.72 5.00 3.30
C PHE A 91 5.70 4.03 3.96
N LYS A 92 5.48 3.75 5.25
CA LYS A 92 6.14 2.68 6.00
C LYS A 92 5.20 1.49 6.12
N PHE A 93 5.65 0.35 5.64
CA PHE A 93 5.01 -0.95 5.79
C PHE A 93 5.67 -1.67 6.94
N VAL A 94 4.88 -2.17 7.89
CA VAL A 94 5.34 -2.94 9.05
C VAL A 94 4.73 -4.33 8.99
N PHE A 95 5.57 -5.35 8.91
CA PHE A 95 5.19 -6.74 8.78
C PHE A 95 5.32 -7.44 10.14
N LYS A 96 4.37 -8.33 10.44
CA LYS A 96 4.50 -9.28 11.56
C LYS A 96 5.02 -10.61 11.04
N LEU A 97 5.50 -11.46 11.94
CA LEU A 97 5.87 -12.85 11.62
C LEU A 97 4.68 -13.67 11.09
N SER A 98 3.44 -13.26 11.41
CA SER A 98 2.20 -13.84 10.91
C SER A 98 1.85 -13.42 9.48
N TYR A 99 2.62 -12.57 8.79
CA TYR A 99 2.39 -12.31 7.36
C TYR A 99 2.63 -13.59 6.55
N PRO A 100 1.79 -13.93 5.55
CA PRO A 100 0.69 -13.15 4.99
C PRO A 100 -0.70 -13.42 5.61
N TYR A 101 -0.82 -14.11 6.75
CA TYR A 101 -2.12 -14.26 7.42
C TYR A 101 -2.62 -12.92 7.97
N ASP A 102 -1.73 -12.18 8.62
CA ASP A 102 -1.98 -10.80 9.01
C ASP A 102 -1.56 -9.85 7.88
N ALA A 103 -2.39 -8.84 7.62
CA ALA A 103 -2.02 -7.73 6.74
C ALA A 103 -0.83 -6.94 7.32
N PRO A 104 -0.01 -6.31 6.46
CA PRO A 104 0.94 -5.32 6.94
C PRO A 104 0.21 -4.11 7.53
N LYS A 105 0.80 -3.47 8.54
CA LYS A 105 0.37 -2.12 8.93
C LYS A 105 1.05 -1.10 8.02
N VAL A 106 0.30 -0.12 7.54
CA VAL A 106 0.80 0.92 6.63
C VAL A 106 0.59 2.29 7.23
N TYR A 107 1.65 3.10 7.23
CA TYR A 107 1.66 4.45 7.77
C TYR A 107 2.22 5.44 6.75
N CYS A 108 1.55 6.56 6.52
CA CYS A 108 2.08 7.68 5.78
C CYS A 108 3.06 8.47 6.66
N LEU A 109 4.28 8.67 6.16
CA LEU A 109 5.38 9.36 6.84
C LEU A 109 5.43 10.86 6.56
N ASN A 110 4.61 11.39 5.65
CA ASN A 110 4.49 12.83 5.46
C ASN A 110 3.85 13.45 6.72
N GLU A 111 4.51 14.44 7.32
CA GLU A 111 4.10 15.02 8.62
C GLU A 111 2.79 15.81 8.49
N ARG A 112 2.70 16.66 7.46
CA ARG A 112 1.53 17.49 7.20
C ARG A 112 0.67 16.82 6.13
N ARG A 113 -0.04 15.79 6.53
CA ARG A 113 -0.98 15.08 5.64
C ARG A 113 -2.38 15.66 5.80
N PHE A 114 -3.06 15.87 4.68
CA PHE A 114 -4.46 16.30 4.63
C PHE A 114 -5.18 15.42 3.61
N HIS A 115 -5.74 14.31 4.09
CA HIS A 115 -6.27 13.26 3.21
C HIS A 115 -7.38 12.47 3.94
N PRO A 116 -8.57 12.30 3.34
CA PRO A 116 -9.72 11.65 4.01
C PRO A 116 -9.41 10.30 4.65
N ASN A 117 -8.63 9.47 3.96
CA ASN A 117 -8.33 8.09 4.38
C ASN A 117 -6.95 7.91 5.05
N ILE A 118 -6.28 8.98 5.46
CA ILE A 118 -5.02 8.91 6.21
C ILE A 118 -5.18 9.71 7.50
N ASP A 119 -4.90 9.08 8.63
CA ASP A 119 -5.00 9.70 9.95
C ASP A 119 -3.98 10.84 10.10
N SER A 120 -4.43 12.05 10.42
CA SER A 120 -3.59 13.25 10.42
C SER A 120 -2.56 13.30 11.55
N ASP A 121 -2.77 12.56 12.63
CA ASP A 121 -1.82 12.48 13.75
C ASP A 121 -0.83 11.32 13.55
N THR A 122 -1.35 10.10 13.42
CA THR A 122 -0.56 8.85 13.43
C THR A 122 -0.04 8.41 12.07
N GLY A 123 -0.71 8.80 10.99
CA GLY A 123 -0.39 8.44 9.62
C GLY A 123 -0.97 7.11 9.20
N ALA A 124 -1.74 6.46 10.07
CA ALA A 124 -2.41 5.21 9.76
C ALA A 124 -3.28 5.36 8.50
N VAL A 125 -3.18 4.39 7.60
CA VAL A 125 -3.97 4.37 6.37
C VAL A 125 -5.23 3.52 6.55
N CYS A 126 -6.40 4.06 6.19
CA CYS A 126 -7.62 3.29 6.05
C CYS A 126 -7.75 2.77 4.61
N LEU A 127 -7.52 1.48 4.44
CA LEU A 127 -7.70 0.79 3.17
C LEU A 127 -8.33 -0.58 3.46
N ASN A 128 -9.45 -0.92 2.80
CA ASN A 128 -10.23 -2.12 3.15
C ASN A 128 -9.42 -3.41 3.06
N ILE A 129 -8.53 -3.53 2.06
CA ILE A 129 -7.65 -4.69 1.92
C ILE A 129 -6.61 -4.80 3.03
N LEU A 130 -6.36 -3.76 3.84
CA LEU A 130 -5.53 -3.83 5.05
C LEU A 130 -6.34 -4.19 6.31
N ARG A 131 -7.67 -4.29 6.18
CA ARG A 131 -8.61 -4.50 7.29
C ARG A 131 -9.47 -5.73 7.02
N LEU A 132 -10.70 -5.52 6.54
CA LEU A 132 -11.73 -6.56 6.43
C LEU A 132 -11.53 -7.47 5.22
N ASP A 133 -10.90 -6.97 4.15
CA ASP A 133 -10.77 -7.69 2.89
C ASP A 133 -9.40 -8.34 2.71
N TRP A 134 -8.54 -8.30 3.74
CA TRP A 134 -7.24 -8.94 3.66
C TRP A 134 -7.40 -10.44 3.53
N LYS A 135 -6.69 -11.01 2.56
CA LYS A 135 -6.58 -12.46 2.37
C LYS A 135 -5.11 -12.80 2.16
N PRO A 136 -4.63 -13.96 2.64
CA PRO A 136 -3.22 -14.36 2.49
C PRO A 136 -2.74 -14.53 1.04
N VAL A 137 -3.67 -14.52 0.07
CA VAL A 137 -3.39 -14.48 -1.36
C VAL A 137 -2.97 -13.10 -1.86
N LEU A 138 -3.30 -12.03 -1.13
CA LEU A 138 -2.90 -10.66 -1.44
C LEU A 138 -1.45 -10.42 -1.08
N SER A 139 -0.75 -9.61 -1.86
CA SER A 139 0.66 -9.30 -1.65
C SER A 139 0.87 -7.79 -1.44
N ILE A 140 2.11 -7.40 -1.18
CA ILE A 140 2.50 -5.98 -1.12
C ILE A 140 2.10 -5.25 -2.42
N LYS A 141 2.14 -5.94 -3.57
CA LYS A 141 1.67 -5.40 -4.85
C LYS A 141 0.20 -4.96 -4.80
N SER A 142 -0.67 -5.80 -4.22
CA SER A 142 -2.09 -5.47 -4.04
C SER A 142 -2.26 -4.22 -3.16
N VAL A 143 -1.47 -4.12 -2.09
CA VAL A 143 -1.48 -2.95 -1.20
C VAL A 143 -1.01 -1.69 -1.93
N VAL A 144 0.08 -1.75 -2.69
CA VAL A 144 0.59 -0.60 -3.46
C VAL A 144 -0.44 -0.12 -4.50
N PHE A 145 -1.14 -1.03 -5.18
CA PHE A 145 -2.23 -0.63 -6.07
C PHE A 145 -3.40 -0.01 -5.32
N GLY A 146 -3.77 -0.55 -4.17
CA GLY A 146 -4.81 0.05 -3.33
C GLY A 146 -4.43 1.46 -2.86
N LEU A 147 -3.17 1.69 -2.47
CA LEU A 147 -2.67 3.02 -2.14
C LEU A 147 -2.69 3.97 -3.35
N LEU A 148 -2.28 3.52 -4.54
CA LEU A 148 -2.36 4.32 -5.76
C LEU A 148 -3.80 4.77 -6.01
N LEU A 149 -4.76 3.83 -6.00
CA LEU A 149 -6.17 4.15 -6.20
C LEU A 149 -6.68 5.14 -5.14
N LEU A 150 -6.32 4.93 -3.87
CA LEU A 150 -6.70 5.80 -2.75
C LEU A 150 -6.19 7.24 -2.93
N LEU A 151 -4.98 7.40 -3.48
CA LEU A 151 -4.37 8.72 -3.72
C LEU A 151 -4.90 9.39 -5.01
N TYR A 152 -5.32 8.60 -6.00
CA TYR A 152 -5.93 9.11 -7.23
C TYR A 152 -7.39 9.53 -7.01
N ASP A 153 -8.13 8.75 -6.21
CA ASP A 153 -9.54 8.94 -5.93
C ASP A 153 -9.82 8.76 -4.42
N PRO A 154 -9.53 9.79 -3.60
CA PRO A 154 -9.76 9.72 -2.16
C PRO A 154 -11.24 9.54 -1.84
N SER A 155 -11.55 8.64 -0.89
CA SER A 155 -12.93 8.37 -0.50
C SER A 155 -13.34 9.24 0.71
N PRO A 156 -14.42 10.03 0.61
CA PRO A 156 -14.96 10.78 1.75
C PRO A 156 -15.90 9.96 2.63
N GLU A 157 -16.04 8.66 2.39
CA GLU A 157 -16.84 7.72 3.19
C GLU A 157 -15.98 7.12 4.31
N ASP A 158 -16.56 7.03 5.52
CA ASP A 158 -15.88 6.61 6.75
C ASP A 158 -14.44 7.16 6.93
N PRO A 159 -14.25 8.50 6.85
CA PRO A 159 -12.93 9.09 6.80
C PRO A 159 -12.21 9.05 8.16
N LEU A 160 -10.88 8.93 8.11
CA LEU A 160 -10.01 9.15 9.26
C LEU A 160 -9.84 10.66 9.53
N ASP A 161 -9.71 11.46 8.46
CA ASP A 161 -9.70 12.93 8.54
C ASP A 161 -11.05 13.48 8.04
N LYS A 162 -11.90 13.88 8.98
CA LYS A 162 -13.24 14.41 8.70
C LYS A 162 -13.21 15.77 8.01
N ASP A 163 -12.22 16.60 8.29
CA ASP A 163 -12.10 17.94 7.71
C ASP A 163 -11.67 17.84 6.25
N ALA A 164 -10.71 16.95 5.96
CA ALA A 164 -10.31 16.62 4.59
C ALA A 164 -11.47 16.05 3.78
N ALA A 165 -12.26 15.14 4.36
CA ALA A 165 -13.43 14.55 3.70
C ALA A 165 -14.56 15.56 3.44
N ALA A 166 -14.86 16.42 4.43
CA ALA A 166 -15.87 17.45 4.30
C ALA A 166 -15.48 18.47 3.21
N LEU A 167 -14.21 18.88 3.18
CA LEU A 167 -13.71 19.80 2.15
C LEU A 167 -13.68 19.14 0.78
N LEU A 168 -13.27 17.87 0.67
CA LEU A 168 -13.33 17.13 -0.60
C LEU A 168 -14.75 17.08 -1.17
N LYS A 169 -15.76 16.84 -0.31
CA LYS A 169 -17.18 16.84 -0.69
C LYS A 169 -17.67 18.23 -1.12
N ALA A 170 -17.25 19.29 -0.44
CA ALA A 170 -17.72 20.65 -0.67
C ALA A 170 -17.02 21.37 -1.84
N ASP A 171 -15.69 21.24 -1.91
CA ASP A 171 -14.84 21.92 -2.88
C ASP A 171 -13.56 21.10 -3.16
N PRO A 172 -13.60 20.17 -4.13
CA PRO A 172 -12.45 19.34 -4.49
C PRO A 172 -11.21 20.14 -4.92
N LEU A 173 -11.39 21.32 -5.52
CA LEU A 173 -10.27 22.15 -5.97
C LEU A 173 -9.58 22.81 -4.78
N LYS A 174 -10.35 23.33 -3.82
CA LYS A 174 -9.79 23.86 -2.58
C LYS A 174 -9.14 22.77 -1.72
N PHE A 175 -9.75 21.58 -1.66
CA PHE A 175 -9.10 20.40 -1.07
C PHE A 175 -7.72 20.16 -1.69
N SER A 176 -7.63 20.10 -3.02
CA SER A 176 -6.37 19.92 -3.75
C SER A 176 -5.34 21.00 -3.41
N GLN A 177 -5.75 22.27 -3.38
CA GLN A 177 -4.86 23.40 -3.04
C GLN A 177 -4.30 23.28 -1.62
N ILE A 178 -5.15 23.00 -0.64
CA ILE A 178 -4.73 22.84 0.76
C ILE A 178 -3.80 21.63 0.88
N ALA A 179 -4.21 20.47 0.37
CA ALA A 179 -3.40 19.26 0.40
C ALA A 179 -2.01 19.49 -0.20
N LYS A 180 -1.92 20.15 -1.36
CA LYS A 180 -0.63 20.49 -2.00
C LYS A 180 0.20 21.48 -1.18
N SER A 181 -0.43 22.50 -0.57
CA SER A 181 0.29 23.48 0.24
C SER A 181 0.99 22.86 1.45
N HIS A 182 0.46 21.76 1.99
CA HIS A 182 1.07 21.03 3.10
C HIS A 182 2.31 20.22 2.70
N PHE A 183 2.53 19.97 1.40
CA PHE A 183 3.69 19.20 0.89
C PHE A 183 4.83 20.10 0.39
N LEU A 184 4.62 21.41 0.29
CA LEU A 184 5.58 22.38 -0.26
C LEU A 184 6.35 23.17 0.83
N GLN A 185 6.30 22.72 2.09
CA GLN A 185 6.99 23.30 3.23
C GLN A 185 7.88 22.25 3.89
#